data_AF-A0A8T5HBZ5-F1
#
_entry.id   AF-A0A8T5HBZ5-F1
#
_cell.length_a   1.000
_cell.length_b   1.000
_cell.length_c   1.000
_cell.angle_alpha   90.00
_cell.angle_beta   90.00
_cell.angle_gamma   90.00
#
_symmetry.space_group_name_H-M   'P 1'
#
loop_
_entity.id
_entity.type
_entity.pdbx_description
1 polymer ?
#
loop_
_entity_poly.entity_id
_entity_poly.type
_entity_poly.pdbx_seq_one_letter_code
_entity_poly.pdbx_strand_id
1 'polypeptide(L)'
;MSERKEAFMRILVCIVSGIILGIWKALIQLLVLINWIITLITNKRNKEIANFCEIWNTQIYIFLRYISFVSNYRPFPFEGLEKNMSKFDKRLNK
;
A
#
# COMPACT_ATOMS: atom_id res chain seq x y z
N MET A 1 -9.20 -7.14 22.85
CA MET A 1 -7.88 -7.53 23.43
C MET A 1 -7.47 -6.46 24.42
N SER A 2 -6.61 -6.78 25.40
CA SER A 2 -5.95 -5.72 26.17
C SER A 2 -4.84 -5.08 25.33
N GLU A 3 -4.54 -3.80 25.56
CA GLU A 3 -3.48 -3.06 24.84
C GLU A 3 -2.12 -3.78 24.90
N ARG A 4 -1.81 -4.44 26.02
CA ARG A 4 -0.60 -5.26 26.15
C ARG A 4 -0.55 -6.41 25.15
N LYS A 5 -1.68 -7.12 24.95
CA LYS A 5 -1.75 -8.22 23.98
C LYS A 5 -1.62 -7.71 22.55
N GLU A 6 -2.24 -6.57 22.24
CA GLU A 6 -2.14 -5.97 20.90
C GLU A 6 -0.71 -5.51 20.60
N ALA A 7 0.01 -4.95 21.57
CA ALA A 7 1.43 -4.60 21.41
C ALA A 7 2.31 -5.81 21.02
N PHE A 8 2.08 -6.99 21.61
CA PHE A 8 2.76 -8.21 21.20
C PHE A 8 2.33 -8.68 19.80
N MET A 9 1.04 -8.58 19.46
CA MET A 9 0.55 -8.87 18.11
C MET A 9 1.22 -7.98 17.06
N ARG A 10 1.51 -6.71 17.38
CA ARG A 10 2.22 -5.80 16.47
C ARG A 10 3.58 -6.32 16.03
N ILE A 11 4.31 -7.02 16.90
CA ILE A 11 5.61 -7.63 16.54
C ILE A 11 5.41 -8.69 15.45
N LEU A 12 4.44 -9.58 15.65
CA LEU A 12 4.13 -10.65 14.69
C LEU A 12 3.65 -10.06 13.35
N VAL A 13 2.71 -9.11 13.40
CA VAL A 13 2.20 -8.44 12.20
C VAL A 13 3.31 -7.67 11.49
N CYS A 14 4.20 -7.00 12.23
CA CYS A 14 5.34 -6.29 11.65
C CYS A 14 6.23 -7.22 10.82
N ILE A 15 6.49 -8.43 11.31
CA ILE A 15 7.31 -9.41 10.60
C ILE A 15 6.55 -9.92 9.37
N VAL A 16 5.33 -10.43 9.53
CA VAL A 16 4.60 -11.09 8.44
C VAL A 16 4.17 -10.08 7.36
N SER A 17 3.43 -9.04 7.75
CA SER A 17 2.94 -8.02 6.82
C SER A 17 4.10 -7.19 6.26
N GLY A 18 5.13 -6.92 7.07
CA GLY A 18 6.31 -6.18 6.61
C GLY A 18 7.08 -6.92 5.51
N ILE A 19 7.28 -8.24 5.64
CA ILE A 19 7.93 -9.05 4.60
C ILE A 19 7.09 -9.04 3.31
N ILE A 20 5.79 -9.31 3.41
CA ILE A 20 4.88 -9.36 2.26
C ILE A 20 4.86 -8.02 1.52
N LEU A 21 4.65 -6.91 2.25
CA LEU A 21 4.63 -5.57 1.68
C LEU A 21 6.00 -5.15 1.13
N GLY A 22 7.09 -5.62 1.74
CA GLY A 22 8.46 -5.42 1.28
C GLY A 22 8.74 -6.10 -0.05
N ILE A 23 8.29 -7.35 -0.24
CA ILE A 23 8.41 -8.05 -1.53
C ILE A 23 7.55 -7.35 -2.58
N TRP A 24 6.30 -6.98 -2.23
CA TRP A 24 5.42 -6.26 -3.16
C TRP A 24 6.00 -4.89 -3.54
N LYS A 25 6.70 -4.20 -2.63
CA LYS A 25 7.39 -2.93 -2.93
C LYS A 25 8.35 -3.05 -4.11
N ALA A 26 9.10 -4.15 -4.22
CA ALA A 26 10.03 -4.34 -5.33
C ALA A 26 9.31 -4.36 -6.69
N LEU A 27 8.14 -5.04 -6.76
CA LEU A 27 7.28 -5.02 -7.95
C LEU A 27 6.74 -3.61 -8.22
N ILE A 28 6.29 -2.89 -7.18
CA ILE A 28 5.81 -1.51 -7.34
C ILE A 28 6.90 -0.58 -7.87
N GLN A 29 8.14 -0.70 -7.39
CA GLN A 29 9.25 0.12 -7.87
C GLN A 29 9.48 -0.08 -9.38
N LEU A 30 9.44 -1.32 -9.86
CA LEU A 30 9.55 -1.61 -11.29
C LEU A 30 8.38 -1.01 -12.09
N LEU A 31 7.15 -1.19 -11.61
CA LEU A 31 5.95 -0.67 -12.26
C LEU A 31 5.93 0.87 -12.31
N VAL A 32 6.43 1.54 -11.27
CA VAL A 32 6.57 3.00 -11.24
C VAL A 32 7.54 3.47 -12.31
N LEU A 33 8.69 2.80 -12.49
CA LEU A 33 9.64 3.12 -13.55
C LEU A 33 9.01 2.96 -14.94
N ILE A 34 8.29 1.85 -15.17
CA ILE A 34 7.59 1.61 -16.44
C ILE A 34 6.54 2.70 -16.69
N ASN A 35 5.70 3.00 -15.70
CA ASN A 35 4.66 4.01 -15.83
C ASN A 35 5.23 5.41 -16.03
N TRP A 36 6.39 5.71 -15.44
CA TRP A 36 7.12 6.96 -15.67
C TRP A 36 7.60 7.08 -17.12
N ILE A 37 8.23 6.05 -17.68
CA ILE A 37 8.65 6.02 -19.10
C ILE A 37 7.45 6.18 -20.03
N ILE A 38 6.37 5.42 -19.79
CA ILE A 38 5.13 5.52 -20.59
C ILE A 38 4.58 6.95 -20.56
N THR A 39 4.53 7.56 -19.36
CA THR A 39 4.00 8.91 -19.18
C THR A 39 4.83 9.95 -19.94
N LEU A 40 6.16 9.82 -19.94
CA LEU A 40 7.04 10.73 -20.69
C LEU A 40 6.81 10.66 -22.20
N ILE A 41 6.55 9.47 -22.75
CA ILE A 41 6.39 9.29 -24.20
C ILE A 41 4.97 9.62 -24.66
N THR A 42 3.96 9.17 -23.91
CA THR A 42 2.55 9.29 -24.33
C THR A 42 1.83 10.50 -23.75
N ASN A 43 2.50 11.25 -22.86
CA ASN A 43 1.91 12.31 -22.04
C ASN A 43 0.65 11.87 -21.27
N LYS A 44 0.52 10.55 -21.05
CA LYS A 44 -0.63 9.92 -20.40
C LYS A 44 -0.14 8.83 -19.46
N ARG A 45 -0.61 8.89 -18.23
CA ARG A 45 -0.34 7.85 -17.23
C ARG A 45 -1.14 6.59 -17.55
N ASN A 46 -0.53 5.42 -17.36
CA ASN A 46 -1.27 4.15 -17.39
C ASN A 46 -2.12 4.03 -16.12
N LYS A 47 -3.45 3.96 -16.29
CA LYS A 47 -4.41 3.93 -15.18
C LYS A 47 -4.37 2.62 -14.39
N GLU A 48 -4.10 1.50 -15.05
CA GLU A 48 -4.07 0.19 -14.39
C GLU A 48 -2.86 0.08 -13.49
N ILE A 49 -1.68 0.48 -13.98
CA ILE A 49 -0.46 0.51 -13.17
C ILE A 49 -0.64 1.45 -11.98
N ALA A 50 -1.22 2.62 -12.22
CA ALA A 50 -1.42 3.60 -11.15
C ALA A 50 -2.45 3.11 -10.10
N ASN A 51 -3.52 2.42 -10.51
CA ASN A 51 -4.45 1.76 -9.59
C ASN A 51 -3.77 0.66 -8.79
N PHE A 52 -2.90 -0.14 -9.40
CA PHE A 52 -2.16 -1.19 -8.70
C PHE A 52 -1.19 -0.60 -7.66
N CYS A 53 -0.51 0.50 -8.00
CA CYS A 53 0.31 1.25 -7.05
C CYS A 53 -0.53 1.83 -5.89
N GLU A 54 -1.75 2.30 -6.16
CA GLU A 54 -2.65 2.82 -5.12
C GLU A 54 -3.10 1.73 -4.13
N ILE A 55 -3.33 0.51 -4.61
CA ILE A 55 -3.63 -0.62 -3.72
C ILE A 55 -2.46 -0.85 -2.77
N TRP A 56 -1.23 -0.91 -3.27
CA TRP A 56 -0.05 -1.07 -2.41
C TRP A 56 0.14 0.12 -1.45
N ASN A 57 -0.06 1.36 -1.92
CA ASN A 57 -0.01 2.56 -1.07
C ASN A 57 -1.05 2.53 0.05
N THR A 58 -2.26 2.05 -0.24
CA THR A 58 -3.31 1.87 0.75
C THR A 58 -2.87 0.85 1.81
N GLN A 59 -2.32 -0.28 1.38
CA GLN A 59 -1.87 -1.34 2.29
C GLN A 59 -0.69 -0.90 3.18
N ILE A 60 0.31 -0.23 2.60
CA ILE A 60 1.45 0.26 3.40
C ILE A 60 1.00 1.33 4.40
N TYR A 61 0.06 2.20 4.04
CA TYR A 61 -0.46 3.20 4.98
C TYR A 61 -1.25 2.56 6.14
N ILE A 62 -2.08 1.54 5.87
CA ILE A 62 -2.76 0.78 6.93
C ILE A 62 -1.75 0.11 7.85
N PHE A 63 -0.74 -0.54 7.26
CA PHE A 63 0.35 -1.16 8.01
C PHE A 63 1.06 -0.14 8.91
N LEU A 64 1.41 1.03 8.38
CA LEU A 64 2.05 2.11 9.14
C LEU A 64 1.17 2.61 10.28
N ARG A 65 -0.13 2.82 10.04
CA ARG A 65 -1.09 3.20 11.10
C ARG A 65 -1.17 2.16 12.21
N TYR A 66 -1.11 0.88 11.84
CA TYR A 66 -1.10 -0.19 12.80
C TYR A 66 0.20 -0.19 13.62
N ILE A 67 1.38 -0.27 13.01
CA ILE A 67 2.63 -0.35 13.78
C ILE A 67 2.93 0.90 14.62
N SER A 68 2.43 2.07 14.20
CA SER A 68 2.60 3.36 14.92
C SER A 68 1.56 3.61 16.01
N PHE A 69 0.74 2.61 16.37
CA PHE A 69 -0.33 2.72 17.39
C PHE A 69 -1.44 3.74 17.05
N VAL A 70 -1.51 4.22 15.81
CA VAL A 70 -2.58 5.10 15.33
C VAL A 70 -3.90 4.32 15.13
N SER A 71 -3.82 3.00 14.92
CA SER A 71 -4.98 2.13 14.73
C SER A 71 -4.72 0.72 15.24
N ASN A 72 -5.80 0.03 15.65
CA ASN A 72 -5.82 -1.40 15.95
C ASN A 72 -6.35 -2.25 14.78
N TYR A 73 -6.69 -1.63 13.65
CA TYR A 73 -7.05 -2.32 12.42
C TYR A 73 -5.81 -2.98 11.80
N ARG A 74 -5.88 -4.30 11.59
CA ARG A 74 -4.73 -5.10 11.16
C ARG A 74 -4.54 -5.03 9.64
N PRO A 75 -3.31 -4.96 9.15
CA PRO A 75 -3.01 -5.00 7.72
C PRO A 75 -3.12 -6.43 7.16
N PHE A 76 -3.20 -6.54 5.84
CA PHE A 76 -3.04 -7.81 5.13
C PHE A 76 -1.74 -8.53 5.58
N PRO A 77 -1.74 -9.86 5.78
CA PRO A 77 -2.79 -10.84 5.46
C PRO A 77 -3.77 -11.15 6.61
N PHE A 78 -3.69 -10.43 7.73
CA PHE A 78 -4.52 -10.70 8.90
C PHE A 78 -5.96 -10.22 8.71
N GLU A 79 -6.13 -9.19 7.89
CA GLU A 79 -7.42 -8.66 7.46
C GLU A 79 -7.46 -8.58 5.91
N GLY A 80 -8.64 -8.29 5.36
CA GLY A 80 -8.84 -8.20 3.92
C GLY A 80 -8.02 -7.10 3.24
N LEU A 81 -7.79 -7.26 1.94
CA LEU A 81 -7.16 -6.21 1.12
C LEU A 81 -8.12 -5.03 0.94
N GLU A 82 -7.89 -3.99 1.74
CA GLU A 82 -8.46 -2.67 1.49
C GLU A 82 -7.96 -2.08 0.16
N LYS A 83 -8.90 -1.60 -0.65
CA LYS A 83 -8.61 -0.99 -1.95
C LYS A 83 -8.99 0.49 -1.91
N ASN A 84 -8.10 1.33 -2.42
CA ASN A 84 -8.36 2.73 -2.74
C ASN A 84 -8.73 3.60 -1.54
N MET A 85 -7.75 3.95 -0.71
CA MET A 85 -7.96 4.97 0.34
C MET A 85 -8.16 6.36 -0.26
N SER A 86 -7.56 6.65 -1.42
CA SER A 86 -7.86 7.85 -2.20
C SER A 86 -8.71 7.51 -3.42
N LYS A 87 -9.64 8.40 -3.79
CA LYS A 87 -10.21 8.40 -5.14
C LYS A 87 -9.12 8.90 -6.07
N PHE A 88 -8.57 8.00 -6.88
CA PHE A 88 -7.60 8.31 -7.94
C PHE A 88 -7.97 9.62 -8.66
N ASP A 89 -7.15 10.66 -8.47
CA ASP A 89 -7.42 11.97 -9.06
C ASP A 89 -7.23 11.92 -10.58
N LYS A 90 -8.32 12.11 -11.32
CA LYS A 90 -8.36 12.10 -12.80
C LYS A 90 -8.02 13.46 -13.42
N ARG A 91 -7.65 14.47 -12.62
CA ARG A 91 -7.46 15.87 -13.07
C ARG A 91 -6.29 16.14 -14.03
N LEU A 92 -5.51 15.13 -14.44
CA LEU A 92 -4.39 15.33 -15.38
C LEU A 92 -4.79 15.41 -16.87
N ASN A 93 -6.09 15.34 -17.20
CA ASN A 93 -6.60 15.60 -18.55
C ASN A 93 -7.49 16.86 -18.56
N LYS A 94 -6.90 18.03 -18.35
CA LYS A 94 -7.54 19.30 -18.71
C LYS A 94 -6.60 20.14 -19.55
#